data_AF-A0A2V8BA35-F1
#
_entry.id   AF-A0A2V8BA35-F1
#
_cell.length_a   1.000
_cell.length_b   1.000
_cell.length_c   1.000
_cell.angle_alpha   90.00
_cell.angle_beta   90.00
_cell.angle_gamma   90.00
#
_symmetry.space_group_name_H-M   'P 1'
#
loop_
_entity.id
_entity.type
_entity.pdbx_description
1 polymer ?
#
loop_
_entity_poly.entity_id
_entity_poly.type
_entity_poly.pdbx_seq_one_letter_code
_entity_poly.pdbx_strand_id
1 'polypeptide(L)' 'MKLPRFERSETVLIVPLIVLAVGAASRVYGQFTSGINLVEVYASVSDHHGDPLIGLTADDFRVVEDGFPQTIR' A
#
# COMPACT_ATOMS: atom_id res chain seq x y z
N MET A 1 -1.51 70.03 -5.74
CA MET A 1 -2.17 68.74 -5.46
C MET A 1 -1.15 67.63 -5.68
N LYS A 2 -0.61 66.99 -4.62
CA LYS A 2 0.39 65.92 -4.72
C LYS A 2 -0.33 64.56 -4.72
N LEU A 3 -0.08 63.73 -5.73
CA LEU A 3 -0.57 62.35 -5.80
C LEU A 3 0.24 61.45 -4.85
N PRO A 4 -0.37 60.47 -4.17
CA PRO A 4 0.35 59.60 -3.24
C PRO A 4 1.31 58.66 -3.99
N ARG A 5 2.56 58.61 -3.51
CA ARG A 5 3.62 57.71 -4.00
C ARG A 5 3.32 56.30 -3.50
N PHE A 6 2.90 55.41 -4.40
CA PHE A 6 2.71 53.99 -4.12
C PHE A 6 4.10 53.35 -3.95
N GLU A 7 4.51 53.08 -2.71
CA GLU A 7 5.78 52.39 -2.45
C GLU A 7 5.66 50.93 -2.89
N ARG A 8 6.55 50.51 -3.80
CA ARG A 8 6.61 49.14 -4.34
C ARG A 8 6.97 48.18 -3.20
N SER A 9 5.96 47.52 -2.65
CA SER A 9 6.12 46.52 -1.60
C SER A 9 6.64 45.21 -2.19
N GLU A 10 7.96 45.06 -2.32
CA GLU A 10 8.64 43.82 -2.73
C GLU A 10 8.20 42.61 -1.86
N THR A 11 7.82 42.87 -0.61
CA THR A 11 7.38 41.87 0.37
C THR A 11 6.11 41.11 -0.05
N VAL A 12 5.23 41.71 -0.86
CA VAL A 12 3.93 41.12 -1.21
C VAL A 12 4.08 39.95 -2.19
N LEU A 13 5.16 39.91 -2.97
CA LEU A 13 5.41 38.83 -3.95
C LEU A 13 6.09 37.60 -3.34
N ILE A 14 6.76 37.74 -2.19
CA ILE A 14 7.56 36.67 -1.59
C ILE A 14 6.67 35.65 -0.85
N VAL A 15 5.66 36.14 -0.12
CA VAL A 15 4.73 35.30 0.66
C VAL A 15 3.97 34.28 -0.19
N PRO A 16 3.32 34.64 -1.32
CA PRO A 16 2.63 33.65 -2.15
C PRO A 16 3.58 32.64 -2.81
N LEU A 17 4.83 33.03 -3.09
CA LEU A 17 5.83 32.14 -3.69
C LEU A 17 6.30 31.06 -2.71
N ILE A 18 6.46 31.40 -1.42
CA ILE A 18 6.84 30.44 -0.38
C ILE A 18 5.72 29.42 -0.14
N VAL A 19 4.45 29.86 -0.12
CA VAL A 19 3.30 28.95 0.08
C VAL A 19 3.19 27.94 -1.07
N LEU A 20 3.46 28.35 -2.32
CA LEU A 20 3.44 27.46 -3.47
C LEU A 20 4.56 26.40 -3.40
N ALA A 21 5.76 26.78 -2.96
CA ALA A 21 6.91 25.88 -2.84
C ALA A 21 6.72 24.80 -1.76
N VAL A 22 6.06 25.14 -0.64
CA VAL A 22 5.81 24.17 0.45
C VAL A 22 4.72 23.16 0.08
N GLY A 23 3.71 23.56 -0.70
CA GLY A 23 2.64 22.65 -1.15
C GLY A 23 3.12 21.56 -2.13
N ALA A 24 4.14 21.84 -2.95
CA ALA A 24 4.70 20.88 -3.89
C ALA A 24 5.60 19.81 -3.22
N ALA A 25 6.09 20.07 -2.01
CA ALA A 25 6.95 19.13 -1.27
C ALA A 25 6.16 18.05 -0.51
N SER A 26 4.83 18.16 -0.45
CA SER A 26 4.01 17.22 0.29
C SER A 26 3.52 16.06 -0.59
N ARG A 27 4.13 14.90 -0.30
CA ARG A 27 3.59 13.52 -0.39
C ARG A 27 3.99 12.69 -1.62
N VAL A 28 5.29 12.42 -1.73
CA VAL A 28 5.69 11.07 -2.14
C VAL A 28 5.40 10.15 -0.95
N TYR A 29 4.18 9.61 -0.88
CA TYR A 29 3.96 8.43 -0.06
C TYR A 29 4.88 7.36 -0.63
N GLY A 30 5.85 6.87 0.15
CA GLY A 30 6.69 5.75 -0.28
C GLY A 30 5.78 4.60 -0.68
N GLN A 31 5.69 4.31 -1.97
CA GLN A 31 4.96 3.16 -2.46
C GLN A 31 5.74 1.94 -1.99
N PHE A 32 5.21 1.21 -1.00
CA PHE A 32 5.75 -0.09 -0.64
C PHE A 32 5.47 -1.06 -1.78
N THR A 33 6.41 -1.17 -2.71
CA THR A 33 6.42 -2.22 -3.71
C THR A 33 7.20 -3.38 -3.12
N SER A 34 6.52 -4.37 -2.56
CA SER A 34 7.14 -5.65 -2.27
C SER A 34 7.32 -6.37 -3.61
N GLY A 35 8.54 -6.71 -4.03
CA GLY A 35 8.82 -7.39 -5.30
C GLY A 35 8.32 -8.85 -5.38
N ILE A 36 7.29 -9.19 -4.61
CA ILE A 36 6.65 -10.49 -4.52
C ILE A 36 5.44 -10.53 -5.45
N ASN A 37 5.33 -11.64 -6.18
CA ASN A 37 4.12 -11.99 -6.92
C ASN A 37 3.30 -12.94 -6.03
N LEU A 38 2.24 -12.41 -5.41
CA LEU A 38 1.36 -13.19 -4.54
C LEU A 38 0.43 -14.06 -5.38
N VAL A 39 0.49 -15.38 -5.18
CA VAL A 39 -0.48 -16.33 -5.73
C VAL A 39 -1.27 -16.92 -4.58
N GLU A 40 -2.59 -16.77 -4.62
CA GLU A 40 -3.51 -17.34 -3.64
C GLU A 40 -4.17 -18.60 -4.22
N VAL A 41 -4.15 -19.70 -3.46
CA VAL A 41 -4.72 -20.99 -3.86
C VAL A 41 -5.70 -21.45 -2.80
N TYR A 42 -6.92 -21.74 -3.20
CA TYR A 42 -7.96 -22.31 -2.36
C TYR A 42 -8.06 -23.82 -2.61
N ALA A 43 -8.09 -24.61 -1.55
CA ALA A 43 -8.29 -26.05 -1.62
C ALA A 43 -9.41 -26.48 -0.65
N SER A 44 -10.24 -27.41 -1.09
CA SER A 44 -11.29 -28.04 -0.27
C SER A 44 -11.23 -29.56 -0.45
N VAL A 45 -11.59 -30.29 0.61
CA VAL A 45 -11.69 -31.76 0.59
C VAL A 45 -13.16 -32.14 0.62
N SER A 46 -13.58 -32.91 -0.37
CA SER A 46 -14.93 -33.46 -0.47
C SER A 46 -14.87 -34.98 -0.57
N ASP A 47 -15.93 -35.65 -0.15
CA ASP A 47 -16.09 -37.08 -0.35
C ASP A 47 -16.54 -37.42 -1.79
N HIS A 48 -16.79 -38.70 -2.04
CA HIS A 48 -17.26 -39.19 -3.35
C HIS A 48 -18.64 -38.67 -3.79
N HIS A 49 -19.46 -38.12 -2.88
CA HIS A 49 -20.75 -37.51 -3.18
C HIS A 49 -20.62 -36.00 -3.42
N GLY A 50 -19.44 -35.42 -3.14
CA GLY A 50 -19.16 -33.99 -3.24
C GLY A 50 -19.37 -33.24 -1.92
N ASP A 51 -19.79 -33.94 -0.87
CA ASP A 51 -20.04 -33.34 0.44
C ASP A 51 -18.71 -32.97 1.11
N PRO A 52 -18.61 -31.81 1.80
CA PRO A 52 -17.39 -31.41 2.50
C PRO A 52 -16.99 -32.45 3.56
N LEU A 53 -15.73 -32.88 3.52
CA LEU A 53 -15.21 -33.77 4.55
C LEU A 53 -14.94 -32.97 5.84
N ILE A 54 -15.60 -33.35 6.93
CA ILE A 54 -15.51 -32.65 8.23
C ILE A 54 -14.50 -33.32 9.18
N GLY A 55 -14.06 -32.57 10.19
CA GLY A 55 -13.20 -33.09 11.28
C GLY A 55 -11.71 -33.19 10.95
N LEU A 56 -11.30 -32.68 9.78
CA LEU A 56 -9.89 -32.58 9.41
C LEU A 56 -9.17 -31.54 10.28
N THR A 57 -7.92 -31.83 10.57
CA THR A 57 -6.99 -31.01 11.36
C THR A 57 -5.78 -30.63 10.50
N ALA A 58 -4.96 -29.68 10.96
CA ALA A 58 -3.74 -29.31 10.25
C ALA A 58 -2.78 -30.50 10.02
N ASP A 59 -2.79 -31.48 10.94
CA ASP A 59 -1.92 -32.66 10.88
C ASP A 59 -2.29 -33.62 9.74
N ASP A 60 -3.50 -33.50 9.18
CA ASP A 60 -3.96 -34.28 8.02
C ASP A 60 -3.42 -33.73 6.68
N PHE A 61 -2.72 -32.59 6.70
CA PHE A 61 -2.23 -31.92 5.52
C PHE A 61 -0.70 -31.71 5.57
N ARG A 62 -0.08 -31.68 4.39
CA ARG A 62 1.32 -31.30 4.23
C ARG A 62 1.48 -30.35 3.07
N VAL A 63 2.00 -29.16 3.34
CA VAL A 63 2.44 -28.23 2.31
C VAL A 63 3.94 -28.44 2.09
N VAL A 64 4.36 -28.52 0.82
CA VAL A 64 5.76 -28.66 0.43
C VAL A 64 6.08 -27.59 -0.60
N GLU A 65 7.16 -26.86 -0.39
CA GLU A 65 7.65 -25.82 -1.29
C GLU A 65 9.08 -26.18 -1.68
N ASP A 66 9.33 -26.35 -2.98
CA ASP A 66 10.64 -26.77 -3.50
C ASP A 66 11.23 -28.02 -2.83
N GLY A 67 10.35 -28.94 -2.40
CA GLY A 67 10.72 -30.17 -1.69
C GLY A 67 10.86 -30.00 -0.17
N PHE A 68 10.73 -28.78 0.37
CA PHE A 68 10.82 -28.50 1.80
C PHE A 68 9.43 -28.45 2.46
N PRO A 69 9.19 -29.20 3.56
CA PRO A 69 7.94 -29.14 4.30
C PRO A 69 7.70 -27.76 4.92
N GLN A 70 6.48 -27.26 4.79
CA GLN A 70 6.02 -26.00 5.37
C GLN A 70 5.09 -26.27 6.55
N THR A 71 5.15 -25.40 7.56
CA THR A 71 4.25 -25.47 8.73
C THR A 71 2.93 -24.79 8.41
N ILE A 72 1.82 -25.52 8.61
CA ILE A 72 0.46 -24.96 8.57
C ILE A 72 0.17 -24.33 9.94
N ARG A 73 -0.28 -23.08 9.97
CA ARG A 73 -0.57 -22.31 11.19
C ARG A 73 -1.99 -21.77 11.20
#